data_AF-A0A418IHT6-F1
#
_entry.id   AF-A0A418IHT6-F1
#
_cell.length_a   1.000
_cell.length_b   1.000
_cell.length_c   1.000
_cell.angle_alpha   90.00
_cell.angle_beta   90.00
_cell.angle_gamma   90.00
#
_symmetry.space_group_name_H-M   'P 1'
#
loop_
_entity.id
_entity.type
_entity.pdbx_description
1 polymer ?
#
loop_
_entity_poly.entity_id
_entity_poly.type
_entity_poly.pdbx_seq_one_letter_code
_entity_poly.pdbx_strand_id
1 'polypeptide(L)'
;MTESTWDVLTTTYDQQADQLADALAEADAVVVGIGAGMSAADGFTYIGERFTQHFPDFIAKYGFFDMLQASLHPFESWQEYWAFESRFVALNYLDQPVGASYVALKQILEAKDHHIITTNADNAFAVADYDLEKVFHIQGEYILWQCSQHCHAQTYRDDDAIRQMVAQQEDMKIPRELVPHCPKCDAPMEINKRKAQVGMVEDADFVEQLSRYNQFLNTHKEGKVLYLEIGIGYTTPQFVKHPFQRMTRQNPNALFMTLNKKAYRIPEDIRERTIHLTDDISTLILEANKKLTE
;
A
#
# COMPACT_ATOMS: atom_id res chain seq x y z
N MET A 1 15.78 -5.33 33.18
CA MET A 1 14.94 -6.16 32.30
C MET A 1 13.55 -6.12 32.88
N THR A 2 12.69 -5.26 32.35
CA THR A 2 11.25 -5.35 32.61
C THR A 2 10.79 -6.65 31.95
N GLU A 3 10.12 -7.53 32.69
CA GLU A 3 9.51 -8.73 32.10
C GLU A 3 8.64 -8.32 30.91
N SER A 4 8.83 -8.99 29.77
CA SER A 4 8.01 -8.75 28.58
C SER A 4 6.56 -9.01 28.95
N THR A 5 5.67 -8.07 28.61
CA THR A 5 4.23 -8.30 28.75
C THR A 5 3.69 -9.24 27.67
N TRP A 6 4.48 -9.51 26.62
CA TRP A 6 4.10 -10.34 25.49
C TRP A 6 4.59 -11.77 25.63
N ASP A 7 3.66 -12.73 25.65
CA ASP A 7 3.96 -14.16 25.66
C ASP A 7 4.64 -14.58 24.35
N VAL A 8 4.19 -14.00 23.21
CA VAL A 8 4.74 -14.31 21.87
C VAL A 8 6.25 -14.01 21.71
N LEU A 9 6.84 -13.21 22.59
CA LEU A 9 8.29 -12.95 22.61
C LEU A 9 9.10 -14.03 23.33
N THR A 10 8.44 -14.87 24.14
CA THR A 10 9.09 -15.91 24.95
C THR A 10 8.70 -17.33 24.53
N THR A 11 7.58 -17.48 23.82
CA THR A 11 7.13 -18.75 23.25
C THR A 11 8.02 -19.19 22.09
N THR A 12 8.33 -20.49 22.03
CA THR A 12 9.02 -21.11 20.89
C THR A 12 8.00 -21.58 19.87
N TYR A 13 8.21 -21.24 18.60
CA TYR A 13 7.31 -21.57 17.50
C TYR A 13 8.00 -22.46 16.48
N ASP A 14 7.29 -23.50 16.02
CA ASP A 14 7.74 -24.35 14.91
C ASP A 14 7.44 -23.67 13.55
N GLN A 15 6.39 -22.85 13.48
CA GLN A 15 5.96 -22.14 12.28
C GLN A 15 5.82 -20.64 12.54
N GLN A 16 6.27 -19.81 11.59
CA GLN A 16 6.13 -18.35 11.68
C GLN A 16 4.66 -17.89 11.62
N ALA A 17 3.81 -18.64 10.94
CA ALA A 17 2.36 -18.40 10.91
C ALA A 17 1.74 -18.51 12.30
N ASP A 18 2.18 -19.48 13.12
CA ASP A 18 1.71 -19.62 14.50
C ASP A 18 2.10 -18.42 15.35
N GLN A 19 3.32 -17.91 15.16
CA GLN A 19 3.82 -16.73 15.85
C GLN A 19 3.05 -15.46 15.44
N LEU A 20 2.71 -15.32 14.16
CA LEU A 20 1.85 -14.23 13.69
C LEU A 20 0.46 -14.31 14.34
N ALA A 21 -0.16 -15.49 14.29
CA ALA A 21 -1.49 -15.71 14.83
C ALA A 21 -1.55 -15.37 16.32
N ASP A 22 -0.59 -15.83 17.11
CA ASP A 22 -0.54 -15.57 18.56
C ASP A 22 -0.30 -14.09 18.86
N ALA A 23 0.60 -13.41 18.12
CA ALA A 23 0.80 -11.98 18.31
C ALA A 23 -0.46 -11.17 17.99
N LEU A 24 -1.19 -11.54 16.94
CA LEU A 24 -2.47 -10.92 16.60
C LEU A 24 -3.53 -11.19 17.67
N ALA A 25 -3.63 -12.43 18.15
CA ALA A 25 -4.56 -12.83 19.21
C ALA A 25 -4.28 -12.11 20.55
N GLU A 26 -3.01 -11.94 20.90
CA GLU A 26 -2.56 -11.31 22.15
C GLU A 26 -2.68 -9.77 22.13
N ALA A 27 -2.66 -9.15 20.95
CA ALA A 27 -2.72 -7.69 20.82
C ALA A 27 -4.07 -7.11 21.29
N ASP A 28 -3.99 -6.00 22.03
CA ASP A 28 -5.14 -5.16 22.39
C ASP A 28 -5.66 -4.38 21.16
N ALA A 29 -4.73 -3.92 20.32
CA ALA A 29 -5.02 -3.20 19.07
C ALA A 29 -3.90 -3.41 18.04
N VAL A 30 -4.22 -3.27 16.76
CA VAL A 30 -3.28 -3.50 15.66
C VAL A 30 -3.20 -2.27 14.73
N VAL A 31 -2.00 -1.73 14.56
CA VAL A 31 -1.71 -0.73 13.54
C VAL A 31 -1.00 -1.44 12.39
N VAL A 32 -1.67 -1.57 11.25
CA VAL A 32 -1.18 -2.34 10.11
C VAL A 32 -0.59 -1.40 9.06
N GLY A 33 0.60 -1.69 8.60
CA GLY A 33 1.31 -0.96 7.56
C GLY A 33 1.54 -1.83 6.33
N ILE A 34 0.85 -1.56 5.22
CA ILE A 34 0.88 -2.41 4.03
C ILE A 34 1.64 -1.75 2.88
N GLY A 35 2.57 -2.50 2.29
CA GLY A 35 3.37 -2.08 1.14
C GLY A 35 3.25 -3.02 -0.05
N ALA A 36 4.00 -2.71 -1.10
CA ALA A 36 3.90 -3.39 -2.39
C ALA A 36 4.23 -4.88 -2.31
N GLY A 37 4.97 -5.32 -1.29
CA GLY A 37 5.28 -6.73 -1.07
C GLY A 37 4.04 -7.59 -0.81
N MET A 38 2.97 -7.03 -0.22
CA MET A 38 1.72 -7.77 0.01
C MET A 38 0.98 -8.02 -1.30
N SER A 39 0.79 -6.99 -2.13
CA SER A 39 0.20 -7.15 -3.47
C SER A 39 1.04 -8.08 -4.36
N ALA A 40 2.38 -7.99 -4.29
CA ALA A 40 3.26 -8.88 -5.02
C ALA A 40 3.14 -10.35 -4.58
N ALA A 41 2.85 -10.62 -3.31
CA ALA A 41 2.65 -11.98 -2.80
C ALA A 41 1.36 -12.63 -3.35
N ASP A 42 0.33 -11.83 -3.65
CA ASP A 42 -0.89 -12.26 -4.36
C ASP A 42 -0.73 -12.26 -5.90
N GLY A 43 0.49 -12.06 -6.42
CA GLY A 43 0.79 -12.10 -7.85
C GLY A 43 0.65 -10.77 -8.59
N PHE A 44 0.34 -9.67 -7.90
CA PHE A 44 0.26 -8.32 -8.49
C PHE A 44 1.66 -7.70 -8.59
N THR A 45 2.54 -8.37 -9.33
CA THR A 45 3.95 -8.01 -9.44
C THR A 45 4.17 -6.81 -10.37
N TYR A 46 5.21 -6.03 -10.07
CA TYR A 46 5.62 -4.85 -10.84
C TYR A 46 6.85 -5.10 -11.71
N ILE A 47 7.36 -6.33 -11.71
CA ILE A 47 8.52 -6.76 -12.48
C ILE A 47 8.26 -8.17 -13.03
N GLY A 48 8.91 -8.50 -14.15
CA GLY A 48 8.79 -9.81 -14.80
C GLY A 48 7.61 -9.87 -15.76
N GLU A 49 7.06 -11.06 -15.95
CA GLU A 49 6.10 -11.35 -17.02
C GLU A 49 4.85 -10.45 -17.01
N ARG A 50 4.30 -10.14 -15.83
CA ARG A 50 3.16 -9.22 -15.72
C ARG A 50 3.47 -7.82 -16.27
N PHE A 51 4.70 -7.34 -16.14
CA PHE A 51 5.09 -6.06 -16.74
C PHE A 51 5.40 -6.22 -18.24
N THR A 52 6.21 -7.23 -18.60
CA THR A 52 6.69 -7.39 -19.99
C THR A 52 5.59 -7.74 -20.98
N GLN A 53 4.54 -8.46 -20.54
CA GLN A 53 3.38 -8.77 -21.38
C GLN A 53 2.46 -7.57 -21.57
N HIS A 54 2.32 -6.71 -20.56
CA HIS A 54 1.36 -5.60 -20.60
C HIS A 54 1.94 -4.30 -21.16
N PHE A 55 3.27 -4.11 -21.15
CA PHE A 55 3.93 -2.88 -21.63
C PHE A 55 5.13 -3.12 -22.57
N PRO A 56 5.08 -4.07 -23.54
CA PRO A 56 6.23 -4.41 -24.37
C PRO A 56 6.73 -3.26 -25.25
N ASP A 57 5.80 -2.40 -25.71
CA ASP A 57 6.06 -1.19 -26.49
C ASP A 57 6.84 -0.14 -25.71
N PHE A 58 6.38 0.20 -24.50
CA PHE A 58 7.08 1.12 -23.61
C PHE A 58 8.44 0.58 -23.16
N ILE A 59 8.55 -0.72 -22.92
CA ILE A 59 9.83 -1.37 -22.62
C ILE A 59 10.79 -1.28 -23.81
N ALA A 60 10.31 -1.52 -25.03
CA ALA A 60 11.14 -1.43 -26.23
C ALA A 60 11.63 0.01 -26.49
N LYS A 61 10.79 1.03 -26.23
CA LYS A 61 11.15 2.44 -26.41
C LYS A 61 12.11 2.95 -25.33
N TYR A 62 11.84 2.67 -24.06
CA TYR A 62 12.52 3.30 -22.93
C TYR A 62 13.50 2.40 -22.17
N GLY A 63 13.49 1.09 -22.42
CA GLY A 63 14.31 0.14 -21.68
C GLY A 63 13.93 0.02 -20.20
N PHE A 64 12.65 0.23 -19.86
CA PHE A 64 12.18 0.13 -18.48
C PHE A 64 12.42 -1.25 -17.90
N PHE A 65 12.93 -1.29 -16.67
CA PHE A 65 13.20 -2.53 -15.96
C PHE A 65 11.97 -3.04 -15.20
N ASP A 66 11.22 -2.12 -14.60
CA ASP A 66 10.03 -2.43 -13.82
C ASP A 66 8.93 -1.38 -14.02
N MET A 67 7.71 -1.77 -13.69
CA MET A 67 6.49 -1.00 -13.89
C MET A 67 6.42 0.22 -12.97
N LEU A 68 7.06 0.18 -11.80
CA LEU A 68 7.10 1.33 -10.87
C LEU A 68 7.93 2.46 -11.50
N GLN A 69 9.11 2.12 -12.03
CA GLN A 69 9.97 3.05 -12.76
C GLN A 69 9.22 3.67 -13.94
N ALA A 70 8.53 2.86 -14.74
CA ALA A 70 7.75 3.34 -15.87
C ALA A 70 6.62 4.29 -15.43
N SER A 71 5.92 3.98 -14.34
CA SER A 71 4.83 4.81 -13.80
C SER A 71 5.28 6.15 -13.20
N LEU A 72 6.58 6.35 -13.02
CA LEU A 72 7.19 7.58 -12.51
C LEU A 72 7.96 8.34 -13.61
N HIS A 73 7.95 7.82 -14.84
CA HIS A 73 8.72 8.39 -15.95
C HIS A 73 8.10 9.70 -16.45
N PRO A 74 8.90 10.76 -16.68
CA PRO A 74 8.43 11.98 -17.34
C PRO A 74 8.33 11.75 -18.87
N PHE A 75 7.19 11.21 -19.33
CA PHE A 75 6.92 10.98 -20.75
C PHE A 75 7.00 12.24 -21.61
N GLU A 76 7.20 12.07 -22.92
CA GLU A 76 7.49 13.17 -23.85
C GLU A 76 6.28 14.10 -24.07
N SER A 77 5.06 13.60 -23.82
CA SER A 77 3.82 14.34 -23.98
C SER A 77 2.72 13.80 -23.07
N TRP A 78 1.68 14.61 -22.83
CA TRP A 78 0.49 14.17 -22.11
C TRP A 78 -0.28 13.04 -22.81
N GLN A 79 -0.20 12.96 -24.14
CA GLN A 79 -0.81 11.86 -24.89
C GLN A 79 -0.12 10.53 -24.59
N GLU A 80 1.20 10.55 -24.45
CA GLU A 80 1.98 9.36 -24.12
C GLU A 80 1.89 8.99 -22.63
N TYR A 81 1.90 10.00 -21.76
CA TYR A 81 1.62 9.84 -20.33
C TYR A 81 0.30 9.09 -20.12
N TRP A 82 -0.80 9.58 -20.72
CA TRP A 82 -2.11 8.95 -20.57
C TRP A 82 -2.25 7.62 -21.32
N ALA A 83 -1.48 7.38 -22.38
CA ALA A 83 -1.42 6.06 -23.01
C ALA A 83 -0.84 5.00 -22.06
N PHE A 84 0.28 5.31 -21.39
CA PHE A 84 0.85 4.44 -20.37
C PHE A 84 -0.07 4.31 -19.15
N GLU A 85 -0.46 5.45 -18.55
CA GLU A 85 -1.17 5.47 -17.27
C GLU A 85 -2.57 4.86 -17.39
N SER A 86 -3.29 5.03 -18.50
CA SER A 86 -4.59 4.37 -18.68
C SER A 86 -4.49 2.85 -18.65
N ARG A 87 -3.49 2.26 -19.31
CA ARG A 87 -3.21 0.81 -19.25
C ARG A 87 -2.73 0.38 -17.87
N PHE A 88 -1.93 1.21 -17.21
CA PHE A 88 -1.44 0.96 -15.85
C PHE A 88 -2.58 0.94 -14.82
N VAL A 89 -3.51 1.90 -14.91
CA VAL A 89 -4.71 2.00 -14.06
C VAL A 89 -5.66 0.84 -14.37
N ALA A 90 -5.86 0.49 -15.64
CA ALA A 90 -6.67 -0.68 -15.99
C ALA A 90 -6.12 -1.95 -15.33
N LEU A 91 -4.81 -2.21 -15.46
CA LEU A 91 -4.17 -3.41 -14.93
C LEU A 91 -4.12 -3.48 -13.40
N ASN A 92 -3.83 -2.37 -12.73
CA ASN A 92 -3.55 -2.33 -11.28
C ASN A 92 -4.71 -1.80 -10.44
N TYR A 93 -5.82 -1.38 -11.05
CA TYR A 93 -6.95 -0.84 -10.31
C TYR A 93 -8.30 -1.28 -10.87
N LEU A 94 -8.57 -1.15 -12.16
CA LEU A 94 -9.92 -1.49 -12.68
C LEU A 94 -10.13 -3.00 -12.80
N ASP A 95 -9.13 -3.73 -13.29
CA ASP A 95 -9.23 -5.17 -13.62
C ASP A 95 -8.43 -6.07 -12.69
N GLN A 96 -7.71 -5.50 -11.71
CA GLN A 96 -6.93 -6.29 -10.77
C GLN A 96 -7.90 -7.15 -9.92
N PRO A 97 -7.76 -8.49 -9.91
CA PRO A 97 -8.68 -9.35 -9.18
C PRO A 97 -8.43 -9.28 -7.68
N VAL A 98 -9.34 -9.87 -6.90
CA VAL A 98 -9.17 -9.98 -5.44
C VAL A 98 -7.97 -10.87 -5.09
N GLY A 99 -7.14 -10.40 -4.16
CA GLY A 99 -6.01 -11.13 -3.60
C GLY A 99 -6.41 -11.96 -2.38
N ALA A 100 -5.99 -13.23 -2.32
CA ALA A 100 -6.35 -14.14 -1.23
C ALA A 100 -5.78 -13.70 0.12
N SER A 101 -4.59 -13.11 0.13
CA SER A 101 -3.94 -12.62 1.35
C SER A 101 -4.67 -11.41 1.94
N TYR A 102 -5.21 -10.53 1.09
CA TYR A 102 -6.08 -9.44 1.55
C TYR A 102 -7.38 -9.95 2.17
N VAL A 103 -8.02 -10.96 1.57
CA VAL A 103 -9.25 -11.55 2.15
C VAL A 103 -8.96 -12.19 3.52
N ALA A 104 -7.89 -12.98 3.61
CA ALA A 104 -7.52 -13.64 4.86
C ALA A 104 -7.11 -12.63 5.95
N LEU A 105 -6.33 -11.60 5.61
CA LEU A 105 -5.98 -10.55 6.56
C LEU A 105 -7.22 -9.80 7.06
N LYS A 106 -8.21 -9.52 6.17
CA LYS A 106 -9.47 -8.90 6.57
C LYS A 106 -10.18 -9.72 7.65
N GLN A 107 -10.32 -11.03 7.43
CA GLN A 107 -10.97 -11.95 8.36
C GLN A 107 -10.27 -11.97 9.73
N ILE A 108 -8.94 -11.99 9.75
CA ILE A 108 -8.17 -11.90 11.01
C ILE A 108 -8.45 -10.59 11.74
N LEU A 109 -8.50 -9.47 11.02
CA LEU A 109 -8.65 -8.13 11.60
C LEU A 109 -10.08 -7.82 12.04
N GLU A 110 -11.11 -8.52 11.55
CA GLU A 110 -12.52 -8.32 11.96
C GLU A 110 -12.72 -8.46 13.47
N ALA A 111 -11.96 -9.35 14.12
CA ALA A 111 -12.00 -9.56 15.56
C ALA A 111 -11.13 -8.59 16.38
N LYS A 112 -10.48 -7.62 15.73
CA LYS A 112 -9.48 -6.74 16.34
C LYS A 112 -9.81 -5.27 16.13
N ASP A 113 -9.53 -4.47 17.15
CA ASP A 113 -9.49 -3.03 16.96
C ASP A 113 -8.25 -2.69 16.13
N HIS A 114 -8.45 -2.10 14.95
CA HIS A 114 -7.39 -1.93 13.98
C HIS A 114 -7.57 -0.72 13.09
N HIS A 115 -6.44 -0.26 12.55
CA HIS A 115 -6.40 0.71 11.47
C HIS A 115 -5.24 0.41 10.54
N ILE A 116 -5.44 0.66 9.25
CA ILE A 116 -4.48 0.36 8.19
C ILE A 116 -3.95 1.67 7.62
N ILE A 117 -2.64 1.76 7.45
CA ILE A 117 -1.99 2.75 6.60
C ILE A 117 -1.30 2.00 5.46
N THR A 118 -1.46 2.48 4.23
CA THR A 118 -0.89 1.83 3.05
C THR A 118 -0.14 2.82 2.17
N THR A 119 0.99 2.36 1.64
CA THR A 119 1.70 3.07 0.55
C THR A 119 1.33 2.54 -0.83
N ASN A 120 0.50 1.50 -0.91
CA ASN A 120 -0.06 1.02 -2.16
C ASN A 120 -1.17 1.97 -2.61
N ALA A 121 -1.43 1.96 -3.92
CA ALA A 121 -2.45 2.78 -4.57
C ALA A 121 -3.31 1.92 -5.52
N ASP A 122 -3.21 0.59 -5.42
CA ASP A 122 -4.00 -0.39 -6.18
C ASP A 122 -5.39 -0.58 -5.54
N ASN A 123 -6.24 -1.40 -6.17
CA ASN A 123 -7.62 -1.60 -5.71
C ASN A 123 -7.77 -2.64 -4.58
N ALA A 124 -6.67 -3.19 -4.04
CA ALA A 124 -6.71 -4.47 -3.34
C ALA A 124 -7.65 -4.49 -2.13
N PHE A 125 -7.72 -3.40 -1.37
CA PHE A 125 -8.66 -3.24 -0.25
C PHE A 125 -10.11 -3.16 -0.72
N ALA A 126 -10.38 -2.40 -1.78
CA ALA A 126 -11.73 -2.22 -2.30
C ALA A 126 -12.30 -3.54 -2.85
N VAL A 127 -11.54 -4.29 -3.65
CA VAL A 127 -12.01 -5.57 -4.21
C VAL A 127 -12.04 -6.72 -3.19
N ALA A 128 -11.30 -6.60 -2.09
CA ALA A 128 -11.41 -7.50 -0.93
C ALA A 128 -12.50 -7.07 0.06
N ASP A 129 -13.27 -6.01 -0.23
CA ASP A 129 -14.41 -5.54 0.54
C ASP A 129 -14.04 -5.14 1.99
N TYR A 130 -12.98 -4.34 2.12
CA TYR A 130 -12.60 -3.70 3.38
C TYR A 130 -13.50 -2.50 3.71
N ASP A 131 -13.68 -2.23 5.00
CA ASP A 131 -14.17 -0.94 5.47
C ASP A 131 -13.10 0.14 5.22
N LEU A 132 -13.30 0.94 4.17
CA LEU A 132 -12.34 1.96 3.75
C LEU A 132 -12.19 3.11 4.75
N GLU A 133 -13.13 3.29 5.71
CA GLU A 133 -12.95 4.25 6.80
C GLU A 133 -11.78 3.88 7.73
N LYS A 134 -11.34 2.61 7.70
CA LYS A 134 -10.18 2.08 8.45
C LYS A 134 -8.89 2.03 7.64
N VAL A 135 -8.89 2.53 6.40
CA VAL A 135 -7.73 2.49 5.50
C VAL A 135 -7.31 3.90 5.15
N PHE A 136 -6.04 4.22 5.40
CA PHE A 136 -5.44 5.48 4.99
C PHE A 136 -4.47 5.28 3.81
N HIS A 137 -4.86 5.76 2.63
CA HIS A 137 -4.08 5.76 1.39
C HIS A 137 -3.14 6.97 1.32
N ILE A 138 -2.05 6.95 2.09
CA ILE A 138 -1.13 8.10 2.23
C ILE A 138 -0.44 8.52 0.91
N GLN A 139 -0.40 7.61 -0.06
CA GLN A 139 0.24 7.80 -1.37
C GLN A 139 -0.74 8.06 -2.52
N GLY A 140 -2.03 8.21 -2.21
CA GLY A 140 -3.10 8.36 -3.20
C GLY A 140 -3.57 7.01 -3.74
N GLU A 141 -4.40 7.07 -4.78
CA GLU A 141 -4.97 5.89 -5.44
C GLU A 141 -4.88 6.05 -6.96
N TYR A 142 -4.55 4.97 -7.68
CA TYR A 142 -4.30 5.05 -9.12
C TYR A 142 -5.51 5.47 -9.94
N ILE A 143 -6.72 5.23 -9.44
CA ILE A 143 -7.94 5.63 -10.15
C ILE A 143 -8.26 7.12 -10.01
N LEU A 144 -7.66 7.79 -9.03
CA LEU A 144 -7.89 9.20 -8.75
C LEU A 144 -6.94 10.06 -9.58
N TRP A 145 -7.43 11.21 -10.02
CA TRP A 145 -6.70 12.20 -10.80
C TRP A 145 -6.55 13.48 -9.99
N GLN A 146 -5.48 14.21 -10.26
CA GLN A 146 -5.20 15.51 -9.69
C GLN A 146 -4.79 16.50 -10.78
N CYS A 147 -4.99 17.79 -10.54
CA CYS A 147 -4.43 18.82 -11.41
C CYS A 147 -2.90 18.73 -11.39
N SER A 148 -2.24 18.61 -12.55
CA SER A 148 -0.76 18.54 -12.62
C SER A 148 -0.07 19.75 -12.00
N GLN A 149 -0.73 20.92 -12.02
CA GLN A 149 -0.25 22.15 -11.37
C GLN A 149 -0.67 22.29 -9.90
N HIS A 150 -1.36 21.31 -9.31
CA HIS A 150 -1.82 21.31 -7.92
C HIS A 150 -2.60 22.60 -7.55
N CYS A 151 -3.40 23.15 -8.47
CA CYS A 151 -3.98 24.49 -8.29
C CYS A 151 -5.09 24.56 -7.22
N HIS A 152 -5.66 23.42 -6.81
CA HIS A 152 -6.64 23.31 -5.73
C HIS A 152 -6.68 21.87 -5.18
N ALA A 153 -7.19 21.74 -3.96
CA ALA A 153 -7.28 20.49 -3.22
C ALA A 153 -8.56 19.70 -3.59
N GLN A 154 -8.53 18.98 -4.71
CA GLN A 154 -9.63 18.10 -5.14
C GLN A 154 -9.10 17.00 -6.05
N THR A 155 -9.51 15.75 -5.80
CA THR A 155 -9.30 14.65 -6.74
C THR A 155 -10.53 14.41 -7.63
N TYR A 156 -10.31 13.73 -8.75
CA TYR A 156 -11.34 13.40 -9.75
C TYR A 156 -11.23 11.94 -10.17
N ARG A 157 -12.32 11.36 -10.69
CA ARG A 157 -12.34 9.98 -11.17
C ARG A 157 -13.26 9.87 -12.39
N ASP A 158 -12.79 9.19 -13.43
CA ASP A 158 -13.58 8.85 -14.61
C ASP A 158 -13.06 7.54 -15.23
N ASP A 159 -13.69 6.43 -14.85
CA ASP A 159 -13.30 5.09 -15.26
C ASP A 159 -13.57 4.87 -16.77
N ASP A 160 -14.65 5.47 -17.30
CA ASP A 160 -15.02 5.36 -18.71
C ASP A 160 -13.98 6.07 -19.59
N ALA A 161 -13.46 7.22 -19.15
CA ALA A 161 -12.37 7.90 -19.84
C ALA A 161 -11.08 7.04 -19.86
N ILE A 162 -10.73 6.36 -18.76
CA ILE A 162 -9.60 5.40 -18.76
C ILE A 162 -9.83 4.29 -19.79
N ARG A 163 -11.02 3.70 -19.83
CA ARG A 163 -11.36 2.66 -20.81
C ARG A 163 -11.27 3.17 -22.25
N GLN A 164 -11.73 4.39 -22.51
CA GLN A 164 -11.62 5.02 -23.83
C GLN A 164 -10.16 5.24 -24.24
N MET A 165 -9.31 5.71 -23.33
CA MET A 165 -7.87 5.87 -23.58
C MET A 165 -7.18 4.55 -23.89
N VAL A 166 -7.53 3.46 -23.18
CA VAL A 166 -7.01 2.12 -23.47
C VAL A 166 -7.45 1.65 -24.86
N ALA A 167 -8.72 1.87 -25.22
CA ALA A 167 -9.28 1.38 -26.47
C ALA A 167 -8.84 2.17 -27.71
N GLN A 168 -8.57 3.47 -27.56
CA GLN A 168 -8.31 4.38 -28.69
C GLN A 168 -6.84 4.78 -28.85
N GLN A 169 -5.95 4.38 -27.94
CA GLN A 169 -4.52 4.68 -28.10
C GLN A 169 -3.91 3.91 -29.28
N GLU A 170 -3.01 4.57 -30.00
CA GLU A 170 -2.20 4.00 -31.07
C GLU A 170 -0.77 4.57 -30.95
N ASP A 171 0.25 3.79 -31.29
CA ASP A 171 1.66 4.20 -31.25
C ASP A 171 2.07 4.89 -29.92
N MET A 172 1.64 4.29 -28.79
CA MET A 172 1.87 4.79 -27.42
C MET A 172 1.28 6.19 -27.17
N LYS A 173 0.23 6.61 -27.89
CA LYS A 173 -0.42 7.91 -27.68
C LYS A 173 -1.94 7.80 -27.71
N ILE A 174 -2.60 8.46 -26.78
CA ILE A 174 -4.05 8.68 -26.86
C ILE A 174 -4.37 9.82 -27.86
N PRO A 175 -5.59 9.86 -28.44
CA PRO A 175 -6.12 11.04 -29.11
C PRO A 175 -6.02 12.28 -28.21
N ARG A 176 -5.71 13.44 -28.79
CA ARG A 176 -5.40 14.67 -28.03
C ARG A 176 -6.60 15.16 -27.23
N GLU A 177 -7.78 15.02 -27.79
CA GLU A 177 -9.08 15.37 -27.21
C GLU A 177 -9.42 14.54 -25.98
N LEU A 178 -8.81 13.37 -25.80
CA LEU A 178 -9.01 12.53 -24.62
C LEU A 178 -8.11 12.94 -23.45
N VAL A 179 -7.12 13.82 -23.63
CA VAL A 179 -6.31 14.30 -22.50
C VAL A 179 -7.23 15.06 -21.53
N PRO A 180 -7.38 14.61 -20.27
CA PRO A 180 -8.23 15.28 -19.29
C PRO A 180 -7.57 16.58 -18.82
N HIS A 181 -8.37 17.63 -18.66
CA HIS A 181 -7.92 18.95 -18.23
C HIS A 181 -8.62 19.40 -16.94
N CYS A 182 -7.90 20.15 -16.13
CA CYS A 182 -8.38 20.70 -14.87
C CYS A 182 -9.48 21.74 -15.11
N PRO A 183 -10.67 21.60 -14.51
CA PRO A 183 -11.77 22.55 -14.73
C PRO A 183 -11.53 23.94 -14.10
N LYS A 184 -10.42 24.14 -13.38
CA LYS A 184 -10.07 25.41 -12.72
C LYS A 184 -9.01 26.20 -13.45
N CYS A 185 -8.00 25.54 -14.02
CA CYS A 185 -6.84 26.21 -14.62
C CYS A 185 -6.50 25.70 -16.02
N ASP A 186 -7.27 24.74 -16.55
CA ASP A 186 -7.06 24.12 -17.86
C ASP A 186 -5.72 23.41 -18.02
N ALA A 187 -4.95 23.21 -16.94
CA ALA A 187 -3.77 22.35 -17.00
C ALA A 187 -4.18 20.88 -17.16
N PRO A 188 -3.41 20.04 -17.87
CA PRO A 188 -3.68 18.61 -17.93
C PRO A 188 -3.76 17.98 -16.54
N MET A 189 -4.65 17.00 -16.37
CA MET A 189 -4.69 16.18 -15.17
C MET A 189 -3.57 15.12 -15.23
N GLU A 190 -3.20 14.62 -14.06
CA GLU A 190 -2.32 13.47 -13.86
C GLU A 190 -2.90 12.53 -12.81
N ILE A 191 -2.39 11.31 -12.68
CA ILE A 191 -2.79 10.40 -11.61
C ILE A 191 -2.41 11.00 -10.24
N ASN A 192 -3.29 10.83 -9.24
CA ASN A 192 -3.05 11.22 -7.86
C ASN A 192 -1.94 10.35 -7.26
N LYS A 193 -0.71 10.85 -7.35
CA LYS A 193 0.51 10.21 -6.84
C LYS A 193 1.36 11.25 -6.13
N ARG A 194 1.99 10.84 -5.03
CA ARG A 194 2.94 11.69 -4.31
C ARG A 194 4.31 11.74 -5.00
N LYS A 195 4.74 12.94 -5.37
CA LYS A 195 6.07 13.25 -5.91
C LYS A 195 6.92 13.92 -4.85
N ALA A 196 8.20 13.57 -4.76
CA ALA A 196 9.09 14.07 -3.72
C ALA A 196 9.26 15.61 -3.72
N GLN A 197 9.17 16.24 -4.89
CA GLN A 197 9.43 17.67 -5.07
C GLN A 197 8.20 18.55 -4.84
N VAL A 198 7.01 18.06 -5.23
CA VAL A 198 5.76 18.86 -5.25
C VAL A 198 4.67 18.33 -4.33
N GLY A 199 4.89 17.17 -3.70
CA GLY A 199 3.89 16.52 -2.86
C GLY A 199 2.82 15.80 -3.67
N MET A 200 1.60 15.85 -3.15
CA MET A 200 0.40 15.25 -3.73
C MET A 200 -0.76 16.20 -3.50
N VAL A 201 -1.78 16.18 -4.36
CA VAL A 201 -3.04 16.81 -4.02
C VAL A 201 -3.72 16.00 -2.91
N GLU A 202 -3.97 16.64 -1.78
CA GLU A 202 -4.62 16.10 -0.60
C GLU A 202 -5.98 16.80 -0.46
N ASP A 203 -7.05 16.14 -0.86
CA ASP A 203 -8.41 16.69 -0.80
C ASP A 203 -9.09 16.42 0.56
N ALA A 204 -10.38 16.72 0.65
CA ALA A 204 -11.12 16.58 1.90
C ALA A 204 -11.13 15.13 2.42
N ASP A 205 -11.29 14.14 1.55
CA ASP A 205 -11.32 12.73 1.95
C ASP A 205 -9.95 12.27 2.45
N PHE A 206 -8.85 12.67 1.79
CA PHE A 206 -7.50 12.41 2.30
C PHE A 206 -7.31 12.95 3.73
N VAL A 207 -7.78 14.17 3.99
CA VAL A 207 -7.69 14.80 5.32
C VAL A 207 -8.53 14.03 6.35
N GLU A 208 -9.70 13.54 5.97
CA GLU A 208 -10.55 12.71 6.83
C GLU A 208 -9.90 11.35 7.13
N GLN A 209 -9.35 10.66 6.13
CA GLN A 209 -8.58 9.41 6.32
C GLN A 209 -7.40 9.64 7.30
N LEU A 210 -6.63 10.70 7.09
CA LEU A 210 -5.53 11.07 7.98
C LEU A 210 -6.02 11.36 9.42
N SER A 211 -7.17 12.02 9.56
CA SER A 211 -7.78 12.32 10.85
C SER A 211 -8.18 11.03 11.59
N ARG A 212 -8.87 10.10 10.92
CA ARG A 212 -9.26 8.80 11.49
C ARG A 212 -8.04 7.98 11.90
N TYR A 213 -7.01 7.92 11.06
CA TYR A 213 -5.75 7.25 11.38
C TYR A 213 -5.08 7.85 12.62
N ASN A 214 -4.93 9.19 12.67
CA ASN A 214 -4.33 9.86 13.83
C ASN A 214 -5.16 9.72 15.10
N GLN A 215 -6.49 9.68 15.00
CA GLN A 215 -7.37 9.43 16.13
C GLN A 215 -7.16 8.01 16.69
N PHE A 216 -7.05 7.01 15.81
CA PHE A 216 -6.73 5.63 16.21
C PHE A 216 -5.37 5.57 16.94
N LEU A 217 -4.32 6.13 16.33
CA LEU A 217 -2.99 6.20 16.96
C LEU A 217 -3.01 6.90 18.32
N ASN A 218 -3.80 7.96 18.46
CA ASN A 218 -3.90 8.69 19.72
C ASN A 218 -4.62 7.90 20.82
N THR A 219 -5.58 7.06 20.44
CA THR A 219 -6.33 6.20 21.37
C THR A 219 -5.48 5.02 21.84
N HIS A 220 -4.60 4.50 20.97
CA HIS A 220 -3.72 3.37 21.23
C HIS A 220 -2.25 3.79 21.40
N LYS A 221 -1.99 4.79 22.25
CA LYS A 221 -0.61 5.20 22.61
C LYS A 221 0.06 4.25 23.60
N GLU A 222 -0.73 3.56 24.40
CA GLU A 222 -0.30 2.67 25.48
C GLU A 222 -0.94 1.28 25.28
N GLY A 223 -0.50 0.30 26.07
CA GLY A 223 -1.03 -1.07 26.02
C GLY A 223 -0.32 -1.97 24.98
N LYS A 224 -0.83 -3.18 24.78
CA LYS A 224 -0.28 -4.18 23.84
C LYS A 224 -0.67 -3.84 22.41
N VAL A 225 -0.02 -2.82 21.86
CA VAL A 225 -0.21 -2.40 20.47
C VAL A 225 0.75 -3.14 19.55
N LEU A 226 0.21 -3.86 18.58
CA LEU A 226 1.00 -4.50 17.54
C LEU A 226 1.13 -3.55 16.33
N TYR A 227 2.37 -3.15 16.04
CA TYR A 227 2.71 -2.46 14.79
C TYR A 227 3.13 -3.51 13.75
N LEU A 228 2.16 -3.95 12.93
CA LEU A 228 2.32 -5.01 11.94
C LEU A 228 2.68 -4.41 10.57
N GLU A 229 3.93 -4.57 10.16
CA GLU A 229 4.45 -4.13 8.87
C GLU A 229 4.49 -5.29 7.86
N ILE A 230 3.78 -5.15 6.73
CA ILE A 230 3.63 -6.20 5.73
C ILE A 230 4.18 -5.72 4.38
N GLY A 231 5.27 -6.33 3.92
CA GLY A 231 5.80 -6.09 2.57
C GLY A 231 6.31 -4.66 2.31
N ILE A 232 6.62 -3.89 3.37
CA ILE A 232 7.17 -2.53 3.24
C ILE A 232 8.68 -2.60 3.02
N GLY A 233 9.12 -2.12 1.86
CA GLY A 233 10.53 -1.96 1.51
C GLY A 233 11.17 -0.67 2.06
N TYR A 234 12.16 -0.15 1.34
CA TYR A 234 12.91 1.06 1.71
C TYR A 234 12.78 2.21 0.71
N THR A 235 11.78 2.14 -0.20
CA THR A 235 11.52 3.20 -1.19
C THR A 235 11.06 4.50 -0.53
N THR A 236 10.12 4.39 0.43
CA THR A 236 9.56 5.53 1.16
C THR A 236 9.37 5.19 2.65
N PRO A 237 10.45 4.90 3.38
CA PRO A 237 10.37 4.40 4.76
C PRO A 237 9.77 5.43 5.74
N GLN A 238 9.71 6.71 5.36
CA GLN A 238 9.15 7.78 6.17
C GLN A 238 7.64 7.68 6.43
N PHE A 239 6.90 6.91 5.64
CA PHE A 239 5.43 6.82 5.77
C PHE A 239 4.95 5.73 6.73
N VAL A 240 5.65 4.60 6.81
CA VAL A 240 5.23 3.44 7.62
C VAL A 240 6.36 2.96 8.52
N LYS A 241 7.47 2.51 7.92
CA LYS A 241 8.59 1.87 8.64
C LYS A 241 9.15 2.72 9.78
N HIS A 242 9.61 3.94 9.48
CA HIS A 242 10.19 4.82 10.50
C HIS A 242 9.15 5.26 11.55
N PRO A 243 7.91 5.65 11.17
CA PRO A 243 6.86 5.89 12.16
C PRO A 243 6.57 4.71 13.08
N PHE A 244 6.43 3.48 12.56
CA PHE A 244 6.15 2.29 13.36
C PHE A 244 7.27 2.05 14.38
N GLN A 245 8.53 2.06 13.92
CA GLN A 245 9.68 1.92 14.81
C GLN A 245 9.73 3.02 15.89
N ARG A 246 9.36 4.26 15.56
CA ARG A 246 9.29 5.35 16.54
C ARG A 246 8.17 5.15 17.55
N MET A 247 7.00 4.67 17.12
CA MET A 247 5.88 4.42 18.01
C MET A 247 6.16 3.22 18.93
N THR A 248 6.80 2.16 18.43
CA THR A 248 7.29 1.04 19.28
C THR A 248 8.31 1.51 20.31
N ARG A 249 9.18 2.47 19.97
CA ARG A 249 10.10 3.09 20.95
C ARG A 249 9.35 3.86 22.03
N GLN A 250 8.26 4.56 21.67
CA GLN A 250 7.50 5.43 22.57
C GLN A 250 6.58 4.66 23.53
N ASN A 251 6.03 3.53 23.11
CA ASN A 251 5.22 2.64 23.94
C ASN A 251 6.06 1.42 24.37
N PRO A 252 6.48 1.29 25.64
CA PRO A 252 7.27 0.16 26.13
C PRO A 252 6.57 -1.21 26.00
N ASN A 253 5.24 -1.21 25.94
CA ASN A 253 4.41 -2.41 25.81
C ASN A 253 4.03 -2.70 24.35
N ALA A 254 4.50 -1.92 23.37
CA ALA A 254 4.28 -2.21 21.96
C ALA A 254 5.22 -3.29 21.43
N LEU A 255 4.75 -4.00 20.41
CA LEU A 255 5.49 -4.99 19.63
C LEU A 255 5.58 -4.50 18.17
N PHE A 256 6.77 -4.56 17.58
CA PHE A 256 6.95 -4.36 16.14
C PHE A 256 7.08 -5.72 15.46
N MET A 257 6.26 -5.98 14.44
CA MET A 257 6.35 -7.23 13.68
C MET A 257 6.44 -6.90 12.20
N THR A 258 7.47 -7.40 11.51
CA THR A 258 7.67 -7.19 10.08
C THR A 258 7.61 -8.50 9.32
N LEU A 259 6.75 -8.57 8.31
CA LEU A 259 6.67 -9.65 7.33
C LEU A 259 7.42 -9.20 6.07
N ASN A 260 8.66 -9.67 5.93
CA ASN A 260 9.49 -9.30 4.79
C ASN A 260 10.57 -10.35 4.53
N LYS A 261 10.80 -10.74 3.28
CA LYS A 261 11.93 -11.63 2.93
C LYS A 261 13.29 -10.96 3.17
N LYS A 262 13.36 -9.63 3.13
CA LYS A 262 14.59 -8.86 3.37
C LYS A 262 14.71 -8.47 4.84
N ALA A 263 15.88 -8.71 5.43
CA ALA A 263 16.23 -8.22 6.75
C ALA A 263 16.69 -6.76 6.67
N TYR A 264 15.82 -5.83 7.10
CA TYR A 264 16.19 -4.44 7.30
C TYR A 264 16.75 -4.22 8.71
N ARG A 265 17.70 -3.30 8.85
CA ARG A 265 18.29 -3.01 10.16
C ARG A 265 17.23 -2.46 11.11
N ILE A 266 17.08 -3.13 12.25
CA ILE A 266 16.20 -2.71 13.34
C ILE A 266 16.97 -1.82 14.33
N PRO A 267 16.42 -0.68 14.76
CA PRO A 267 17.00 0.15 15.82
C PRO A 267 17.25 -0.64 17.11
N GLU A 268 18.36 -0.34 17.80
CA GLU A 268 18.80 -1.06 19.01
C GLU A 268 17.71 -1.11 20.08
N ASP A 269 17.03 0.03 20.30
CA ASP A 269 16.09 0.28 21.39
C ASP A 269 14.72 -0.41 21.24
N ILE A 270 14.45 -1.04 20.10
CA ILE A 270 13.23 -1.82 19.87
C ILE A 270 13.54 -3.27 19.49
N ARG A 271 14.83 -3.66 19.42
CA ARG A 271 15.22 -4.98 18.89
C ARG A 271 14.62 -6.13 19.69
N GLU A 272 14.62 -6.04 21.02
CA GLU A 272 14.03 -7.06 21.91
C GLU A 272 12.50 -7.18 21.77
N ARG A 273 11.86 -6.17 21.17
CA ARG A 273 10.41 -6.11 20.91
C ARG A 273 10.12 -6.07 19.41
N THR A 274 10.98 -6.71 18.63
CA THR A 274 10.80 -6.85 17.18
C THR A 274 10.80 -8.31 16.78
N ILE A 275 9.76 -8.74 16.07
CA ILE A 275 9.70 -10.05 15.42
C ILE A 275 9.83 -9.84 13.90
N HIS A 276 10.73 -10.57 13.27
CA HIS A 276 10.91 -10.56 11.82
C HIS A 276 10.51 -11.91 11.24
N LEU A 277 9.41 -11.91 10.51
CA LEU A 277 8.90 -13.08 9.79
C LEU A 277 9.37 -12.99 8.31
N THR A 278 10.01 -14.06 7.84
CA THR A 278 10.70 -14.15 6.55
C THR A 278 10.02 -15.05 5.54
N ASP A 279 9.06 -15.85 5.96
CA ASP A 279 8.30 -16.72 5.06
C ASP A 279 7.51 -15.90 4.02
N ASP A 280 6.99 -16.57 3.00
CA ASP A 280 6.16 -15.91 2.00
C ASP A 280 4.93 -15.27 2.66
N ILE A 281 4.67 -13.99 2.33
CA ILE A 281 3.60 -13.20 2.95
C ILE A 281 2.24 -13.87 2.77
N SER A 282 1.98 -14.42 1.57
CA SER A 282 0.69 -15.04 1.28
C SER A 282 0.51 -16.30 2.11
N THR A 283 1.49 -17.20 2.08
CA THR A 283 1.49 -18.43 2.90
C THR A 283 1.31 -18.10 4.38
N LEU A 284 2.06 -17.12 4.89
CA LEU A 284 2.08 -16.80 6.30
C LEU A 284 0.73 -16.23 6.79
N ILE A 285 0.09 -15.36 6.00
CA ILE A 285 -1.23 -14.81 6.33
C ILE A 285 -2.32 -15.89 6.21
N LEU A 286 -2.28 -16.73 5.18
CA LEU A 286 -3.29 -17.77 4.96
C LEU A 286 -3.27 -18.83 6.09
N GLU A 287 -2.08 -19.29 6.48
CA GLU A 287 -1.95 -20.27 7.56
C GLU A 287 -2.27 -19.65 8.93
N ALA A 288 -1.88 -18.39 9.18
CA ALA A 288 -2.26 -17.70 10.41
C ALA A 288 -3.78 -17.50 10.51
N ASN A 289 -4.45 -17.18 9.40
CA ASN A 289 -5.91 -17.06 9.35
C ASN A 289 -6.57 -18.39 9.68
N LYS A 290 -6.11 -19.48 9.04
CA LYS A 290 -6.62 -20.82 9.31
C LYS A 290 -6.59 -21.15 10.81
N LYS A 291 -5.44 -20.94 11.47
CA LYS A 291 -5.28 -21.16 12.91
C LYS A 291 -6.23 -20.31 13.77
N LEU A 292 -6.52 -19.07 13.38
CA LEU A 292 -7.40 -18.19 14.14
C LEU A 292 -8.89 -18.46 13.91
N THR A 293 -9.24 -19.19 12.84
CA THR A 293 -10.62 -19.50 12.46
C THR A 293 -11.05 -20.95 12.77
N GLU A 294 -10.11 -21.84 13.08
CA GLU A 294 -10.35 -23.22 13.55
C GLU A 294 -10.61 -23.26 15.07
#